data_AF-A0A0Q7A6F0-F1
#
_entry.id   AF-A0A0Q7A6F0-F1
#
_cell.length_a   1.000
_cell.length_b   1.000
_cell.length_c   1.000
_cell.angle_alpha   90.00
_cell.angle_beta   90.00
_cell.angle_gamma   90.00
#
_symmetry.space_group_name_H-M   'P 1'
#
loop_
_entity.id
_entity.type
_entity.pdbx_description
1 polymer ?
#
loop_
_entity_poly.entity_id
_entity_poly.type
_entity_poly.pdbx_seq_one_letter_code
_entity_poly.pdbx_strand_id
1 'polypeptide(L)'
;MKVIISGSDLLVKVNADGNGFVTAYTLVGASSVKGVKVTVGGPEDTLTPIAAADPIILDLDHNGFAFSSIDNGVTFDINADGKADEIAWTSDDGILAYDVDGNGLTDNGSEIFTPDFNGGKFASGVAALASLDSNSDGKIDVEDDAFSKL
;
A
#
# COMPACT_ATOMS: atom_id res chain seq x y z
N MET A 1 17.16 -7.01 -3.69
CA MET A 1 18.44 -7.29 -4.38
C MET A 1 19.61 -6.84 -3.49
N LYS A 2 20.79 -7.46 -3.58
CA LYS A 2 22.03 -6.95 -2.97
C LYS A 2 23.25 -7.23 -3.86
N VAL A 3 24.26 -6.38 -3.76
CA VAL A 3 25.55 -6.54 -4.45
C VAL A 3 26.61 -6.92 -3.42
N ILE A 4 27.38 -7.97 -3.69
CA ILE A 4 28.44 -8.45 -2.80
C ILE A 4 29.74 -8.73 -3.55
N ILE A 5 30.87 -8.63 -2.87
CA ILE A 5 32.18 -9.03 -3.39
C ILE A 5 32.51 -10.42 -2.87
N SER A 6 32.96 -11.32 -3.75
CA SER A 6 33.42 -12.66 -3.39
C SER A 6 34.73 -12.95 -4.11
N GLY A 7 35.84 -12.96 -3.38
CA GLY A 7 37.18 -13.01 -3.98
C GLY A 7 37.43 -11.78 -4.86
N SER A 8 37.81 -12.02 -6.12
CA SER A 8 37.97 -10.97 -7.13
C SER A 8 36.67 -10.57 -7.82
N ASP A 9 35.56 -11.25 -7.53
CA ASP A 9 34.36 -11.16 -8.34
C ASP A 9 33.28 -10.34 -7.63
N LEU A 10 32.41 -9.72 -8.42
CA LEU A 10 31.26 -8.99 -7.92
C LEU A 10 29.98 -9.71 -8.33
N LEU A 11 29.15 -10.03 -7.34
CA LEU A 11 27.94 -10.82 -7.50
C LEU A 11 26.72 -9.92 -7.28
N VAL A 12 25.77 -9.99 -8.21
CA VAL A 12 24.41 -9.45 -8.03
C VAL A 12 23.51 -10.57 -7.57
N LYS A 13 22.93 -10.41 -6.38
CA LYS A 13 22.02 -11.38 -5.80
C LYS A 13 20.59 -10.84 -5.68
N VAL A 14 19.62 -11.68 -6.02
CA VAL A 14 18.19 -11.39 -5.95
C VAL A 14 17.51 -12.39 -5.01
N ASN A 15 16.46 -11.93 -4.32
CA ASN A 15 15.57 -12.78 -3.54
C ASN A 15 14.19 -12.58 -4.17
N ALA A 16 13.73 -13.57 -4.93
CA ALA A 16 12.51 -13.47 -5.73
C ALA A 16 11.31 -14.11 -5.02
N ASP A 17 11.55 -15.02 -4.08
CA ASP A 17 10.53 -15.89 -3.46
C ASP A 17 10.54 -15.84 -1.92
N GLY A 18 11.33 -14.95 -1.33
CA GLY A 18 11.47 -14.82 0.13
C GLY A 18 12.39 -15.87 0.78
N ASN A 19 12.77 -16.94 0.07
CA ASN A 19 13.49 -18.09 0.64
C ASN A 19 15.02 -17.96 0.57
N GLY A 20 15.53 -16.82 0.11
CA GLY A 20 16.96 -16.50 0.19
C GLY A 20 17.49 -15.83 -1.06
N PHE A 21 18.76 -15.46 -1.00
CA PHE A 21 19.42 -14.76 -2.10
C PHE A 21 20.12 -15.72 -3.06
N VAL A 22 19.66 -15.76 -4.32
CA VAL A 22 20.32 -16.46 -5.42
C VAL A 22 21.21 -15.51 -6.23
N THR A 23 22.29 -16.02 -6.82
CA THR A 23 23.16 -15.22 -7.70
C THR A 23 22.52 -15.13 -9.08
N ALA A 24 22.15 -13.91 -9.49
CA ALA A 24 21.63 -13.66 -10.83
C ALA A 24 22.74 -13.35 -11.83
N TYR A 25 23.81 -12.69 -11.39
CA TYR A 25 24.94 -12.31 -12.25
C TYR A 25 26.26 -12.30 -11.48
N THR A 26 27.35 -12.68 -12.15
CA THR A 26 28.72 -12.61 -11.63
C THR A 26 29.60 -11.87 -12.63
N LEU A 27 30.22 -10.77 -12.17
CA LEU A 27 31.31 -10.12 -12.90
C LEU A 27 32.64 -10.66 -12.40
N VAL A 28 33.33 -11.41 -13.25
CA VAL A 28 34.61 -12.04 -12.92
C VAL A 28 35.75 -11.04 -12.98
N GLY A 29 36.64 -11.05 -11.99
CA GLY A 29 37.86 -10.22 -11.98
C GLY A 29 37.62 -8.73 -11.76
N ALA A 30 36.57 -8.36 -11.02
CA ALA A 30 36.16 -7.00 -10.70
C ALA A 30 37.05 -6.25 -9.68
N SER A 31 38.26 -6.75 -9.38
CA SER A 31 39.17 -6.19 -8.35
C SER A 31 39.55 -4.71 -8.53
N SER A 32 39.42 -4.18 -9.76
CA SER A 32 39.73 -2.77 -10.10
C SER A 32 38.49 -1.89 -10.30
N VAL A 33 37.29 -2.46 -10.13
CA VAL A 33 36.03 -1.76 -10.35
C VAL A 33 35.77 -0.79 -9.19
N LYS A 34 35.67 0.51 -9.50
CA LYS A 34 35.46 1.57 -8.52
C LYS A 34 33.99 1.84 -8.20
N GLY A 35 33.07 1.32 -9.00
CA GLY A 35 31.64 1.47 -8.82
C GLY A 35 30.87 0.64 -9.84
N VAL A 36 29.73 0.10 -9.42
CA VAL A 36 28.82 -0.67 -10.26
C VAL A 36 27.44 -0.05 -10.13
N LYS A 37 26.88 0.39 -11.26
CA LYS A 37 25.48 0.78 -11.34
C LYS A 37 24.70 -0.41 -11.88
N VAL A 38 23.82 -0.97 -11.06
CA VAL A 38 22.87 -1.99 -11.51
C VAL A 38 21.54 -1.32 -11.70
N THR A 39 21.02 -1.36 -12.92
CA THR A 39 19.65 -0.98 -13.23
C THR A 39 18.85 -2.27 -13.30
N VAL A 40 17.87 -2.43 -12.42
CA VAL A 40 16.84 -3.47 -12.55
C VAL A 40 15.68 -2.80 -13.27
N GLY A 41 15.33 -3.32 -14.46
CA GLY A 41 14.27 -2.77 -15.30
C GLY A 41 14.61 -2.80 -16.79
N GLY A 42 13.94 -3.68 -17.53
CA GLY A 42 13.50 -3.35 -18.89
C GLY A 42 12.28 -2.41 -18.81
N PRO A 43 11.72 -1.94 -19.94
CA PRO A 43 10.57 -1.02 -19.95
C PRO A 43 9.31 -1.52 -19.24
N GLU A 44 9.27 -2.75 -18.72
CA GLU A 44 8.11 -3.33 -18.02
C GLU A 44 8.39 -3.86 -16.61
N ASP A 45 9.60 -3.70 -16.06
CA ASP A 45 9.88 -4.17 -14.68
C ASP A 45 10.25 -2.99 -13.79
N THR A 46 9.27 -2.11 -13.59
CA THR A 46 9.28 -1.17 -12.47
C THR A 46 9.02 -1.97 -11.20
N LEU A 47 10.00 -1.99 -10.29
CA LEU A 47 9.70 -2.12 -8.86
C LEU A 47 8.96 -0.84 -8.44
N THR A 48 7.73 -0.67 -8.91
CA THR A 48 6.79 0.22 -8.24
C THR A 48 6.64 -0.36 -6.85
N PRO A 49 7.11 0.32 -5.78
CA PRO A 49 6.59 -0.01 -4.48
C PRO A 49 5.07 0.00 -4.65
N ILE A 50 4.41 -1.14 -4.42
CA ILE A 50 2.97 -1.12 -4.18
C ILE A 50 2.81 -0.03 -3.14
N ALA A 51 2.09 1.04 -3.51
CA ALA A 51 1.73 2.06 -2.56
C ALA A 51 0.88 1.31 -1.53
N ALA A 52 1.48 1.06 -0.37
CA ALA A 52 0.83 0.31 0.68
C ALA A 52 -0.31 1.19 1.20
N ALA A 53 -1.54 0.77 0.94
CA ALA A 53 -2.71 1.33 1.57
C ALA A 53 -2.87 0.72 2.97
N ASP A 54 -3.21 1.57 3.94
CA ASP A 54 -3.41 1.26 5.36
C ASP A 54 -4.82 1.70 5.82
N PRO A 55 -5.90 1.11 5.25
CA PRO A 55 -7.26 1.51 5.56
C PRO A 55 -7.58 1.41 7.06
N ILE A 56 -8.45 2.31 7.54
CA ILE A 56 -9.11 2.14 8.83
C ILE A 56 -10.17 1.05 8.71
N ILE A 57 -10.05 0.02 9.55
CA ILE A 57 -11.01 -1.08 9.67
C ILE A 57 -11.69 -1.00 11.03
N LEU A 58 -13.01 -1.19 11.04
CA LEU A 58 -13.84 -1.21 12.24
C LEU A 58 -14.34 -2.63 12.49
N ASP A 59 -14.03 -3.16 13.67
CA ASP A 59 -14.63 -4.39 14.17
C ASP A 59 -16.09 -4.11 14.53
N LEU A 60 -17.02 -4.62 13.71
CA LEU A 60 -18.45 -4.32 13.81
C LEU A 60 -19.22 -5.36 14.62
N ASP A 61 -18.67 -6.56 14.79
CA ASP A 61 -19.34 -7.66 15.49
C ASP A 61 -18.71 -8.01 16.85
N HIS A 62 -17.64 -7.29 17.21
CA HIS A 62 -16.88 -7.37 18.46
C HIS A 62 -16.17 -8.71 18.65
N ASN A 63 -15.78 -9.39 17.58
CA ASN A 63 -15.07 -10.67 17.64
C ASN A 63 -13.57 -10.57 17.31
N GLY A 64 -13.08 -9.36 17.02
CA GLY A 64 -11.76 -9.10 16.44
C GLY A 64 -11.83 -9.01 14.92
N PHE A 65 -10.68 -8.78 14.27
CA PHE A 65 -10.65 -8.60 12.81
C PHE A 65 -10.54 -9.94 12.08
N ALA A 66 -11.36 -10.10 11.05
CA ALA A 66 -11.34 -11.27 10.17
C ALA A 66 -11.08 -10.85 8.72
N PHE A 67 -10.16 -11.55 8.06
CA PHE A 67 -9.83 -11.31 6.65
C PHE A 67 -9.83 -12.61 5.87
N SER A 68 -10.25 -12.53 4.61
CA SER A 68 -10.05 -13.59 3.63
C SER A 68 -8.55 -13.80 3.35
N SER A 69 -8.20 -14.91 2.71
CA SER A 69 -6.93 -14.99 1.98
C SER A 69 -6.98 -14.09 0.74
N ILE A 70 -5.82 -13.70 0.20
CA ILE A 70 -5.73 -12.96 -1.07
C ILE A 70 -6.42 -13.77 -2.20
N ASP A 71 -6.17 -15.08 -2.29
CA ASP A 71 -6.78 -15.97 -3.29
C ASP A 71 -8.32 -16.02 -3.25
N ASN A 72 -8.93 -15.65 -2.11
CA ASN A 72 -10.38 -15.61 -1.91
C ASN A 72 -10.84 -14.18 -1.55
N GLY A 73 -10.04 -13.18 -1.93
CA GLY A 73 -10.28 -11.78 -1.64
C GLY A 73 -11.19 -11.12 -2.68
N VAL A 74 -11.02 -9.81 -2.82
CA VAL A 74 -11.72 -9.02 -3.84
C VAL A 74 -10.73 -8.31 -4.73
N THR A 75 -11.24 -7.84 -5.87
CA THR A 75 -10.52 -6.98 -6.80
C THR A 75 -10.95 -5.53 -6.55
N PHE A 76 -10.02 -4.69 -6.09
CA PHE A 76 -10.28 -3.29 -5.75
C PHE A 76 -9.04 -2.44 -6.03
N ASP A 77 -9.22 -1.25 -6.61
CA ASP A 77 -8.13 -0.30 -6.83
C ASP A 77 -7.80 0.41 -5.50
N ILE A 78 -7.05 -0.28 -4.63
CA ILE A 78 -6.83 0.15 -3.24
C ILE A 78 -5.91 1.38 -3.12
N ASN A 79 -5.12 1.68 -4.16
CA ASN A 79 -4.16 2.77 -4.16
C ASN A 79 -4.50 3.90 -5.14
N ALA A 80 -5.66 3.80 -5.81
CA ALA A 80 -6.18 4.77 -6.78
C ALA A 80 -5.23 5.03 -7.97
N ASP A 81 -4.49 4.01 -8.43
CA ASP A 81 -3.61 4.11 -9.59
C ASP A 81 -4.30 3.82 -10.93
N GLY A 82 -5.59 3.49 -10.90
CA GLY A 82 -6.42 3.14 -12.05
C GLY A 82 -6.38 1.66 -12.40
N LYS A 83 -5.73 0.81 -11.58
CA LYS A 83 -5.71 -0.65 -11.71
C LYS A 83 -6.20 -1.28 -10.43
N ALA A 84 -7.06 -2.28 -10.58
CA ALA A 84 -7.52 -3.04 -9.44
C ALA A 84 -6.48 -4.08 -8.99
N ASP A 85 -6.30 -4.19 -7.68
CA ASP A 85 -5.43 -5.14 -7.01
C ASP A 85 -6.25 -6.29 -6.42
N GLU A 86 -5.67 -7.49 -6.36
CA GLU A 86 -6.22 -8.59 -5.54
C GLU A 86 -5.82 -8.35 -4.08
N ILE A 87 -6.82 -8.14 -3.23
CA ILE A 87 -6.61 -7.83 -1.82
C ILE A 87 -7.43 -8.75 -0.92
N ALA A 88 -6.88 -9.06 0.25
CA ALA A 88 -7.66 -9.65 1.32
C ALA A 88 -8.79 -8.70 1.72
N TRP A 89 -9.94 -9.24 2.09
CA TRP A 89 -11.15 -8.49 2.38
C TRP A 89 -11.80 -8.95 3.67
N THR A 90 -12.63 -8.10 4.27
CA THR A 90 -13.45 -8.45 5.44
C THR A 90 -14.92 -8.48 5.05
N SER A 91 -15.66 -9.45 5.58
CA SER A 91 -17.11 -9.58 5.36
C SER A 91 -17.94 -9.22 6.59
N ASP A 92 -17.36 -9.35 7.77
CA ASP A 92 -18.03 -9.16 9.05
C ASP A 92 -17.61 -7.83 9.72
N ASP A 93 -16.47 -7.25 9.30
CA ASP A 93 -15.99 -5.92 9.69
C ASP A 93 -16.30 -4.88 8.60
N GLY A 94 -16.02 -3.60 8.89
CA GLY A 94 -16.20 -2.50 7.95
C GLY A 94 -14.89 -1.79 7.59
N ILE A 95 -14.67 -1.53 6.31
CA ILE A 95 -13.66 -0.55 5.87
C ILE A 95 -14.31 0.83 5.95
N LEU A 96 -13.70 1.77 6.66
CA LEU A 96 -14.23 3.12 6.75
C LEU A 96 -13.98 3.87 5.44
N ALA A 97 -15.07 4.31 4.82
CA ALA A 97 -15.09 5.01 3.54
C ALA A 97 -15.79 6.37 3.68
N TYR A 98 -15.52 7.25 2.73
CA TYR A 98 -16.18 8.55 2.57
C TYR A 98 -16.33 8.80 1.07
N ASP A 99 -17.57 8.89 0.61
CA ASP A 99 -17.92 9.18 -0.78
C ASP A 99 -17.48 10.62 -1.13
N VAL A 100 -16.33 10.72 -1.81
CA VAL A 100 -15.67 12.00 -2.07
C VAL A 100 -16.39 12.76 -3.16
N ASP A 101 -16.81 12.05 -4.21
CA ASP A 101 -17.38 12.64 -5.42
C ASP A 101 -18.92 12.68 -5.42
N GLY A 102 -19.57 12.01 -4.46
CA GLY A 102 -21.01 12.02 -4.23
C GLY A 102 -21.78 11.09 -5.17
N ASN A 103 -21.12 10.06 -5.73
CA ASN A 103 -21.74 9.15 -6.69
C ASN A 103 -22.50 7.97 -6.04
N GLY A 104 -22.41 7.83 -4.71
CA GLY A 104 -23.06 6.78 -3.92
C GLY A 104 -22.33 5.44 -3.92
N LEU A 105 -21.09 5.39 -4.39
CA LEU A 105 -20.21 4.22 -4.40
C LEU A 105 -18.90 4.56 -3.67
N THR A 106 -18.13 3.52 -3.37
CA THR A 106 -16.72 3.64 -2.97
C THR A 106 -15.94 2.92 -4.05
N ASP A 107 -15.41 3.68 -5.00
CA ASP A 107 -14.91 3.12 -6.26
C ASP A 107 -13.44 2.71 -6.18
N ASN A 108 -12.66 3.39 -5.33
CA ASN A 108 -11.22 3.15 -5.21
C ASN A 108 -10.65 3.69 -3.87
N GLY A 109 -9.33 3.52 -3.72
CA GLY A 109 -8.52 3.87 -2.56
C GLY A 109 -8.59 5.34 -2.12
N SER A 110 -8.97 6.26 -3.00
CA SER A 110 -9.05 7.69 -2.66
C SER A 110 -10.24 8.03 -1.75
N GLU A 111 -11.19 7.10 -1.62
CA GLU A 111 -12.43 7.23 -0.86
C GLU A 111 -12.42 6.43 0.44
N ILE A 112 -11.29 5.81 0.78
CA ILE A 112 -11.05 5.14 2.06
C ILE A 112 -9.95 5.85 2.83
N PHE A 113 -10.02 5.82 4.16
CA PHE A 113 -9.08 6.56 4.99
C PHE A 113 -7.70 5.90 5.03
N THR A 114 -6.77 6.48 4.29
CA THR A 114 -5.33 6.17 4.23
C THR A 114 -4.54 7.50 4.29
N PRO A 115 -3.19 7.51 4.34
CA PRO A 115 -2.37 8.67 4.05
C PRO A 115 -2.72 9.37 2.74
N ASP A 116 -3.31 8.65 1.78
CA ASP A 116 -3.57 9.12 0.42
C ASP A 116 -5.07 9.36 0.17
N PHE A 117 -5.77 9.85 1.19
CA PHE A 117 -7.20 10.14 1.15
C PHE A 117 -7.55 11.44 0.41
N ASN A 118 -8.60 11.42 -0.42
CA ASN A 118 -9.17 12.60 -1.08
C ASN A 118 -8.14 13.52 -1.79
N GLY A 119 -7.15 12.90 -2.45
CA GLY A 119 -6.05 13.59 -3.14
C GLY A 119 -5.05 14.30 -2.21
N GLY A 120 -5.20 14.16 -0.90
CA GLY A 120 -4.31 14.68 0.14
C GLY A 120 -3.15 13.75 0.48
N LYS A 121 -2.26 14.23 1.35
CA LYS A 121 -1.19 13.44 1.97
C LYS A 121 -1.22 13.66 3.49
N PHE A 122 -1.52 12.62 4.25
CA PHE A 122 -1.65 12.62 5.70
C PHE A 122 -0.57 11.75 6.36
N ALA A 123 -0.38 11.92 7.67
CA ALA A 123 0.58 11.11 8.43
C ALA A 123 0.11 9.66 8.64
N SER A 124 -1.20 9.41 8.58
CA SER A 124 -1.87 8.12 8.74
C SER A 124 -3.33 8.23 8.29
N GLY A 125 -4.03 7.11 8.12
CA GLY A 125 -5.49 7.11 7.90
C GLY A 125 -6.27 7.81 9.01
N VAL A 126 -5.83 7.70 10.28
CA VAL A 126 -6.48 8.41 11.41
C VAL A 126 -6.27 9.93 11.31
N ALA A 127 -5.13 10.39 10.82
CA ALA A 127 -4.91 11.81 10.55
C ALA A 127 -5.76 12.31 9.38
N ALA A 128 -6.03 11.47 8.39
CA ALA A 128 -7.00 11.77 7.34
C ALA A 128 -8.43 11.88 7.90
N LEU A 129 -8.85 10.96 8.76
CA LEU A 129 -10.16 11.02 9.42
C LEU A 129 -10.32 12.29 10.26
N ALA A 130 -9.29 12.65 11.04
CA ALA A 130 -9.29 13.86 11.84
C ALA A 130 -9.36 15.15 11.00
N SER A 131 -9.09 15.11 9.69
CA SER A 131 -9.26 16.27 8.82
C SER A 131 -10.74 16.64 8.57
N LEU A 132 -11.66 15.74 8.91
CA LEU A 132 -13.10 15.95 8.81
C LEU A 132 -13.71 16.57 10.07
N ASP A 133 -12.95 16.70 11.16
CA ASP A 133 -13.36 17.33 12.41
C ASP A 133 -13.42 18.85 12.21
N SER A 134 -14.63 19.34 11.92
CA SER A 134 -14.89 20.72 11.50
C SER A 134 -14.97 21.69 12.69
N ASN A 135 -15.35 21.18 13.87
CA ASN A 135 -15.44 21.97 15.10
C ASN A 135 -14.18 21.82 15.99
N SER A 136 -13.24 20.96 15.60
CA SER A 136 -11.98 20.65 16.29
C SER A 136 -12.17 20.15 17.73
N ASP A 137 -13.24 19.40 17.99
CA ASP A 137 -13.54 18.87 19.32
C ASP A 137 -12.92 17.46 19.58
N GLY A 138 -12.27 16.90 18.56
CA GLY A 138 -11.63 15.59 18.60
C GLY A 138 -12.58 14.42 18.33
N LYS A 139 -13.81 14.68 17.89
CA LYS A 139 -14.78 13.68 17.45
C LYS A 139 -15.13 13.92 15.99
N ILE A 140 -15.62 12.85 15.37
CA ILE A 140 -16.29 12.90 14.08
C ILE A 140 -17.72 12.49 14.35
N ASP A 141 -18.62 13.48 14.45
CA ASP A 141 -20.01 13.25 14.83
C ASP A 141 -21.00 14.15 14.07
N VAL A 142 -22.28 14.14 14.46
CA VAL A 142 -23.35 14.88 13.77
C VAL A 142 -23.15 16.40 13.75
N GLU A 143 -22.25 16.92 14.57
CA GLU A 143 -21.85 18.34 14.55
C GLU A 143 -20.88 18.66 13.40
N ASP A 144 -20.36 17.64 12.70
CA ASP A 144 -19.48 17.79 11.54
C ASP A 144 -20.20 17.70 10.19
N ASP A 145 -19.90 18.65 9.31
CA ASP A 145 -20.47 18.73 7.95
C ASP A 145 -20.27 17.42 7.15
N ALA A 146 -19.14 16.74 7.37
CA ALA A 146 -18.77 15.54 6.65
C ALA A 146 -19.41 14.25 7.17
N PHE A 147 -19.95 14.24 8.39
CA PHE A 147 -20.41 13.01 9.07
C PHE A 147 -21.52 12.28 8.32
N SER A 148 -22.41 13.03 7.65
CA SER A 148 -23.52 12.44 6.88
C SER A 148 -23.11 11.61 5.66
N LYS A 149 -21.82 11.60 5.32
CA LYS A 149 -21.24 10.88 4.17
C LYS A 149 -20.36 9.69 4.58
N LEU A 150 -20.29 9.39 5.87
CA LEU A 150 -19.61 8.22 6.44
C LEU A 150 -20.56 7.02 6.58
#